data_AF-A0A137SLH7-F1
#
_entry.id   AF-A0A137SLH7-F1
#
_cell.length_a   1.000
_cell.length_b   1.000
_cell.length_c   1.000
_cell.angle_alpha   90.00
_cell.angle_beta   90.00
_cell.angle_gamma   90.00
#
_symmetry.space_group_name_H-M   'P 1'
#
loop_
_entity.id
_entity.type
_entity.pdbx_description
1 polymer ?
#
loop_
_entity_poly.entity_id
_entity_poly.type
_entity_poly.pdbx_seq_one_letter_code
_entity_poly.pdbx_strand_id
1 'polypeptide(L)'
;MKFLTKGLETEERINLLLKLTKIGSENIKIALVDHLTKGLTENDAAMLNGVSQQNFNRALKRLNTVAGVVEKVKELDWNKSGYI
;
A
#
# COMPACT_ATOMS: atom_id res chain seq x y z
N MET A 1 4.13 -11.12 -2.48
CA MET A 1 3.01 -10.96 -3.43
C MET A 1 2.65 -9.49 -3.51
N LYS A 2 2.28 -9.02 -4.71
CA LYS A 2 1.73 -7.67 -4.92
C LYS A 2 0.21 -7.78 -4.77
N PHE A 3 -0.33 -7.18 -3.72
CA PHE A 3 -1.77 -7.05 -3.46
C PHE A 3 -2.29 -5.66 -3.83
N LEU A 4 -1.37 -4.69 -3.97
CA LEU A 4 -1.68 -3.32 -4.30
C LEU A 4 -1.25 -3.05 -5.73
N THR A 5 -2.13 -2.42 -6.51
CA THR A 5 -1.88 -2.16 -7.93
C THR A 5 -1.61 -0.67 -8.17
N LYS A 6 -0.53 -0.39 -8.88
CA LYS A 6 -0.12 0.97 -9.27
C LYS A 6 -1.29 1.71 -9.94
N GLY A 7 -1.63 2.89 -9.40
CA GLY A 7 -2.63 3.80 -9.96
C GLY A 7 -4.09 3.32 -9.88
N LEU A 8 -4.37 2.23 -9.16
CA LEU A 8 -5.73 1.68 -9.03
C LEU A 8 -6.26 1.69 -7.59
N GLU A 9 -5.43 2.07 -6.61
CA GLU A 9 -5.86 2.14 -5.23
C GLU A 9 -6.45 3.53 -4.92
N THR A 10 -7.43 3.58 -4.02
CA THR A 10 -7.90 4.86 -3.48
C THR A 10 -6.97 5.33 -2.37
N GLU A 11 -6.81 6.65 -2.22
CA GLU A 11 -6.01 7.23 -1.15
C GLU A 11 -6.53 6.83 0.24
N GLU A 12 -7.85 6.79 0.42
CA GLU A 12 -8.49 6.35 1.66
C GLU A 12 -8.07 4.92 2.04
N ARG A 13 -8.09 3.98 1.08
CA ARG A 13 -7.68 2.60 1.31
C ARG A 13 -6.20 2.51 1.69
N ILE A 14 -5.33 3.24 1.00
CA ILE A 14 -3.89 3.27 1.32
C ILE A 14 -3.67 3.85 2.72
N ASN A 15 -4.36 4.92 3.08
CA ASN A 15 -4.24 5.55 4.39
C ASN A 15 -4.69 4.61 5.53
N LEU A 16 -5.75 3.81 5.32
CA LEU A 16 -6.15 2.77 6.28
C LEU A 16 -5.08 1.69 6.42
N LEU A 17 -4.51 1.21 5.32
CA LEU A 17 -3.43 0.21 5.36
C LEU A 17 -2.17 0.76 6.03
N LEU A 18 -1.82 2.03 5.81
CA LEU A 18 -0.67 2.68 6.43
C LEU A 18 -0.80 2.74 7.96
N LYS A 19 -2.00 2.96 8.50
CA LYS A 19 -2.28 2.93 9.96
C LYS A 19 -1.96 1.58 10.60
N LEU A 20 -1.98 0.49 9.83
CA LEU A 20 -1.64 -0.87 10.27
C LEU A 20 -0.13 -1.18 10.15
N THR A 21 0.67 -0.24 9.64
CA THR A 21 2.13 -0.38 9.54
C THR A 21 2.84 0.43 10.62
N LYS A 22 4.15 0.18 10.81
CA LYS A 22 5.04 1.05 11.61
C LYS A 22 5.81 2.06 10.73
N ILE A 23 5.28 2.43 9.56
CA ILE A 23 5.93 3.40 8.67
C ILE A 23 5.70 4.80 9.25
N GLY A 24 6.70 5.36 9.93
CA GLY A 24 6.61 6.67 10.57
C GLY A 24 6.96 7.85 9.67
N SER A 25 7.78 7.64 8.63
CA SER A 25 8.22 8.73 7.74
C SER A 25 7.08 9.19 6.83
N GLU A 26 6.77 10.48 6.90
CA GLU A 26 5.70 11.07 6.08
C GLU A 26 6.05 11.07 4.59
N ASN A 27 7.29 11.41 4.22
CA ASN A 27 7.75 11.36 2.83
C ASN A 27 7.60 9.96 2.22
N ILE A 28 7.85 8.89 2.99
CA ILE A 28 7.64 7.51 2.53
C ILE A 28 6.15 7.25 2.29
N LYS A 29 5.26 7.72 3.18
CA LYS A 29 3.81 7.55 3.00
C LYS A 29 3.33 8.27 1.74
N ILE A 30 3.74 9.52 1.55
CA ILE A 30 3.36 10.30 0.35
C ILE A 30 3.87 9.61 -0.91
N ALA A 31 5.12 9.14 -0.93
CA ALA A 31 5.66 8.38 -2.06
C ALA A 31 4.83 7.11 -2.38
N LEU A 32 4.42 6.37 -1.35
CA LEU A 32 3.57 5.19 -1.53
C LEU A 32 2.20 5.55 -2.10
N VAL A 33 1.59 6.64 -1.60
CA VAL A 33 0.32 7.16 -2.12
C VAL A 33 0.49 7.57 -3.59
N ASP A 34 1.50 8.35 -3.94
CA ASP A 34 1.76 8.77 -5.33
C ASP A 34 1.90 7.59 -6.30
N HIS A 35 2.62 6.55 -5.89
CA HIS A 35 2.76 5.33 -6.69
C HIS A 35 1.43 4.59 -6.87
N LEU A 36 0.68 4.40 -5.77
CA LEU A 36 -0.47 3.51 -5.72
C LEU A 36 -1.78 4.17 -6.17
N THR A 37 -1.91 5.49 -6.06
CA THR A 37 -3.13 6.24 -6.42
C THR A 37 -2.95 7.02 -7.72
N LYS A 38 -1.82 7.71 -7.90
CA LYS A 38 -1.55 8.56 -9.09
C LYS A 38 -0.85 7.81 -10.21
N GLY A 39 -0.37 6.59 -9.95
CA GLY A 39 0.27 5.77 -10.97
C GLY A 39 1.67 6.26 -11.38
N LEU A 40 2.41 6.89 -10.47
CA LEU A 40 3.83 7.14 -10.70
C LEU A 40 4.64 5.84 -10.69
N THR A 41 5.78 5.81 -11.39
CA THR A 41 6.71 4.68 -11.22
C THR A 41 7.27 4.66 -9.80
N GLU A 42 7.74 3.50 -9.34
CA GLU A 42 8.35 3.38 -8.01
C GLU A 42 9.53 4.36 -7.84
N ASN A 43 10.34 4.54 -8.90
CA ASN A 43 11.47 5.45 -8.93
C ASN A 43 11.04 6.92 -8.90
N ASP A 44 10.07 7.32 -9.73
CA ASP A 44 9.62 8.71 -9.78
C ASP A 44 8.96 9.13 -8.46
N ALA A 45 8.11 8.26 -7.90
CA ALA A 45 7.46 8.52 -6.62
C ALA A 45 8.47 8.69 -5.48
N ALA A 46 9.50 7.83 -5.44
CA ALA A 46 10.56 7.93 -4.44
C ALA A 46 11.38 9.22 -4.63
N MET A 47 11.79 9.51 -5.87
CA MET A 47 12.60 10.69 -6.21
C MET A 47 11.87 12.01 -5.88
N LEU A 48 10.61 12.15 -6.29
CA LEU A 48 9.81 13.36 -6.05
C LEU A 48 9.60 13.66 -4.57
N ASN A 49 9.61 12.63 -3.72
CA ASN A 49 9.41 12.75 -2.28
C ASN A 49 10.72 12.73 -1.47
N GLY A 50 11.88 12.74 -2.14
CA GLY A 50 13.18 12.72 -1.46
C GLY A 50 13.44 11.42 -0.68
N VAL A 51 12.90 10.30 -1.14
CA VAL A 51 13.04 8.98 -0.53
C VAL A 51 14.01 8.14 -1.34
N SER A 52 14.93 7.43 -0.68
CA SER A 52 15.79 6.47 -1.39
C SER A 52 14.98 5.29 -1.93
N GLN A 53 15.34 4.80 -3.12
CA GLN A 53 14.63 3.66 -3.72
C GLN A 53 14.60 2.43 -2.80
N GLN A 54 15.68 2.20 -2.05
CA GLN A 54 15.74 1.10 -1.11
C GLN A 54 14.71 1.24 0.03
N ASN A 55 14.54 2.44 0.59
CA ASN A 55 13.56 2.69 1.65
C ASN A 55 12.13 2.58 1.11
N PHE A 56 11.89 3.12 -0.09
CA PHE A 56 10.61 2.96 -0.79
C PHE A 56 10.27 1.48 -0.98
N ASN A 57 11.18 0.68 -1.55
CA ASN A 57 10.95 -0.74 -1.80
C ASN A 57 10.64 -1.53 -0.52
N ARG A 58 11.37 -1.24 0.58
CA ARG A 58 11.12 -1.86 1.89
C ARG A 58 9.73 -1.49 2.42
N ALA A 59 9.33 -0.23 2.29
CA ALA A 59 8.04 0.26 2.74
C ALA A 59 6.88 -0.30 1.90
N LEU A 60 7.02 -0.33 0.57
CA LEU A 60 6.03 -0.90 -0.36
C LEU A 60 5.84 -2.40 -0.10
N LYS A 61 6.93 -3.14 0.14
CA LYS A 61 6.87 -4.55 0.53
C LYS A 61 6.07 -4.74 1.82
N ARG A 62 6.33 -3.91 2.84
CA ARG A 62 5.61 -3.96 4.12
C ARG A 62 4.13 -3.66 3.94
N LEU A 63 3.79 -2.64 3.16
CA LEU A 63 2.41 -2.26 2.90
C LEU A 63 1.66 -3.38 2.17
N ASN A 64 2.29 -4.02 1.18
CA ASN A 64 1.74 -5.20 0.50
C ASN A 64 1.54 -6.40 1.45
N THR A 65 2.43 -6.61 2.42
CA THR A 65 2.23 -7.66 3.44
C THR A 65 0.96 -7.42 4.25
N VAL A 66 0.72 -6.18 4.69
CA VAL A 66 -0.50 -5.80 5.42
C VAL A 66 -1.74 -5.92 4.54
N ALA A 67 -1.66 -5.46 3.29
CA ALA A 67 -2.76 -5.61 2.33
C ALA A 67 -3.16 -7.09 2.15
N GLY A 68 -2.18 -8.00 2.04
CA GLY A 68 -2.45 -9.43 1.97
C GLY A 68 -3.12 -10.02 3.22
N VAL A 69 -2.83 -9.48 4.41
CA VAL A 69 -3.55 -9.88 5.64
C VAL A 69 -5.00 -9.40 5.57
N VAL A 70 -5.24 -8.16 5.16
CA VAL A 70 -6.58 -7.59 5.03
C VAL A 70 -7.42 -8.36 4.00
N GLU A 71 -6.86 -8.73 2.85
CA GLU A 71 -7.59 -9.55 1.87
C GLU A 71 -7.99 -10.92 2.44
N LYS A 72 -7.11 -11.58 3.19
CA LYS A 72 -7.46 -12.85 3.87
C LYS A 72 -8.58 -12.67 4.91
N VAL A 73 -8.60 -11.56 5.64
CA VAL A 73 -9.69 -11.26 6.58
C VAL A 73 -11.01 -11.11 5.82
N LYS A 74 -11.01 -10.35 4.71
CA LYS A 74 -12.19 -10.21 3.86
C LYS A 74 -12.67 -11.53 3.29
N GLU A 75 -11.77 -12.40 2.84
CA GLU A 75 -12.12 -13.74 2.35
C GLU A 75 -12.84 -14.56 3.44
N LEU A 76 -12.36 -14.51 4.69
CA LEU A 76 -13.01 -15.19 5.81
C LEU A 76 -14.40 -14.59 6.12
N ASP A 77 -14.53 -13.26 6.10
CA ASP A 77 -15.79 -12.58 6.39
C ASP A 77 -16.81 -12.78 5.27
N TRP A 78 -16.36 -12.83 4.01
CA TRP A 78 -17.19 -13.16 2.84
C TRP A 78 -17.75 -14.58 2.96
N ASN A 79 -16.91 -15.57 3.27
CA ASN A 79 -17.32 -16.96 3.44
C ASN A 79 -18.32 -17.15 4.59
N LYS A 80 -18.25 -16.33 5.65
CA LYS A 80 -19.23 -16.35 6.74
C LYS A 80 -20.56 -15.70 6.38
N SER A 81 -20.55 -14.75 5.43
CA SER A 81 -21.73 -13.96 5.07
C SER A 81 -22.75 -14.70 4.19
N GLY A 82 -22.47 -15.96 3.81
CA GLY A 82 -23.48 -16.89 3.29
C GLY A 82 -23.97 -16.65 1.86
N TYR A 83 -23.33 -15.77 1.08
CA TYR A 83 -23.63 -15.64 -0.34
C TYR A 83 -22.84 -16.68 -1.15
N ILE A 84 -23.45 -17.87 -1.31
CA ILE A 84 -23.15 -18.85 -2.36
C ILE A 84 -24.24 -18.73 -3.43
#